data_AF-A0A7X9XAF9-F1
#
_entry.id   AF-A0A7X9XAF9-F1
#
_cell.length_a   1.000
_cell.length_b   1.000
_cell.length_c   1.000
_cell.angle_alpha   90.00
_cell.angle_beta   90.00
_cell.angle_gamma   90.00
#
_symmetry.space_group_name_H-M   'P 1'
#
loop_
_entity.id
_entity.type
_entity.pdbx_description
1 polymer ?
#
loop_
_entity_poly.entity_id
_entity_poly.type
_entity_poly.pdbx_seq_one_letter_code
_entity_poly.pdbx_strand_id
1 'polypeptide(L)' 'MKKLFIFLFALFIIFSCKQGSTQNNIQLVNDYISSVENLEFEVMGDLLSEDYIGIGPSVGDSVTKKSAVANWKQNVKTLY' A
#
# COMPACT_ATOMS: atom_id res chain seq x y z
N MET A 1 -3.11 27.28 -37.71
CA MET A 1 -1.93 26.81 -36.94
C MET A 1 -2.18 26.77 -35.42
N LYS A 2 -2.80 27.77 -34.78
CA LYS A 2 -3.12 27.74 -33.33
C LYS A 2 -3.98 26.52 -32.88
N LYS A 3 -4.94 26.09 -33.70
CA LYS A 3 -5.78 24.90 -33.40
C LYS A 3 -5.01 23.58 -33.44
N LEU A 4 -3.91 23.51 -34.19
CA LEU A 4 -3.05 22.32 -34.28
C LEU A 4 -2.21 22.15 -33.00
N PHE A 5 -1.71 23.26 -32.44
CA PHE A 5 -0.98 23.26 -31.17
C PHE A 5 -1.85 22.83 -29.98
N ILE A 6 -3.12 23.25 -29.95
CA ILE A 6 -4.08 22.86 -28.90
C ILE A 6 -4.39 21.36 -28.98
N PHE A 7 -4.52 20.82 -30.20
CA PHE A 7 -4.76 19.40 -30.42
C PHE A 7 -3.55 18.54 -30.01
N LEU A 8 -2.33 19.01 -30.29
CA LEU A 8 -1.10 18.34 -29.90
C LEU A 8 -0.92 18.30 -28.37
N PHE A 9 -1.28 19.39 -27.68
CA PHE A 9 -1.21 19.47 -26.22
C PHE A 9 -2.24 18.55 -25.53
N ALA A 10 -3.44 18.42 -26.09
CA ALA A 10 -4.47 17.50 -25.59
C ALA A 10 -4.06 16.02 -25.71
N LEU A 11 -3.29 15.67 -26.74
CA LEU A 11 -2.75 14.32 -26.96
C LEU A 11 -1.71 13.89 -25.91
N PHE A 12 -1.00 14.83 -25.27
CA PHE A 12 -0.03 14.50 -24.22
C PHE A 12 -0.69 14.14 -22.88
N ILE A 13 -1.90 14.64 -22.62
CA ILE A 13 -2.59 14.46 -21.33
C ILE A 13 -3.16 13.02 -21.22
N ILE A 14 -3.53 12.40 -22.35
CA ILE A 14 -4.14 11.06 -22.37
C ILE A 14 -3.14 9.90 -22.24
N PHE A 15 -1.83 10.12 -22.41
CA PHE A 15 -0.81 9.08 -22.28
C PHE A 15 -0.19 8.98 -20.88
N SER A 16 -0.56 9.86 -19.94
CA SER A 16 0.05 9.87 -18.60
C SER A 16 -0.57 8.87 -17.61
N CYS A 17 -1.58 8.10 -18.02
CA CYS A 17 -2.18 7.08 -17.18
C CYS A 17 -1.35 5.79 -17.23
N LYS A 18 -0.37 5.64 -16.34
CA LYS A 18 0.32 4.35 -16.12
C LYS A 18 -0.57 3.47 -15.26
N GLN A 19 -1.09 2.39 -15.83
CA GLN A 19 -1.70 1.33 -15.05
C GLN A 19 -0.60 0.57 -14.29
N GLY A 20 -0.75 0.44 -12.97
CA GLY A 20 0.12 -0.40 -12.15
C GLY A 20 0.11 -1.85 -12.67
N SER A 21 1.27 -2.50 -12.68
CA SER A 21 1.37 -3.92 -13.05
C SER A 21 0.68 -4.77 -11.99
N THR A 22 -0.31 -5.59 -12.38
CA THR A 22 -0.94 -6.58 -11.49
C THR A 22 0.10 -7.44 -10.77
N GLN A 23 1.18 -7.81 -11.46
CA GLN A 23 2.27 -8.59 -10.88
C GLN A 23 2.97 -7.85 -9.73
N ASN A 24 3.17 -6.54 -9.87
CA ASN A 24 3.84 -5.75 -8.84
C ASN A 24 2.96 -5.62 -7.59
N ASN A 25 1.64 -5.51 -7.77
CA ASN A 25 0.70 -5.47 -6.65
C ASN A 25 0.64 -6.80 -5.90
N ILE A 26 0.64 -7.92 -6.63
CA ILE A 26 0.71 -9.26 -6.03
C ILE A 26 2.01 -9.42 -5.24
N GLN A 27 3.15 -9.00 -5.82
CA GLN A 27 4.44 -9.06 -5.15
C GLN A 27 4.43 -8.25 -3.85
N LEU A 28 3.93 -7.01 -3.88
CA LEU A 28 3.82 -6.15 -2.69
C LEU A 28 3.05 -6.82 -1.55
N VAL A 29 1.93 -7.48 -1.86
CA VAL A 29 1.13 -8.20 -0.85
C VAL A 29 1.89 -9.40 -0.29
N ASN A 30 2.57 -10.17 -1.14
CA ASN A 30 3.38 -11.31 -0.70
C ASN A 30 4.56 -10.88 0.19
N ASP A 31 5.21 -9.77 -0.14
CA ASP A 31 6.30 -9.21 0.66
C ASP A 31 5.78 -8.77 2.04
N TYR A 32 4.59 -8.13 2.08
CA TYR A 32 3.95 -7.77 3.34
C TYR A 32 3.64 -9.01 4.20
N ILE A 33 3.02 -10.04 3.63
CA ILE A 33 2.72 -11.30 4.34
C ILE A 33 4.01 -11.91 4.89
N SER A 34 5.05 -12.01 4.07
CA SER A 34 6.35 -12.57 4.45
C SER A 34 6.99 -11.78 5.60
N SER A 35 6.92 -10.44 5.57
CA SER A 35 7.46 -9.59 6.64
C SER A 35 6.74 -9.81 7.99
N VAL A 36 5.43 -10.06 7.97
CA VAL A 36 4.65 -10.37 9.17
C VAL A 36 5.04 -11.72 9.74
N GLU A 37 5.14 -12.74 8.89
CA GLU A 37 5.48 -14.12 9.27
C GLU A 37 6.91 -14.25 9.79
N ASN A 38 7.85 -13.50 9.20
CA ASN A 38 9.26 -13.50 9.58
C ASN A 38 9.61 -12.52 10.71
N LEU A 39 8.61 -11.87 11.31
CA LEU A 39 8.78 -10.89 12.41
C LEU A 39 9.63 -9.66 12.03
N GLU A 40 9.63 -9.28 10.76
CA GLU A 40 10.35 -8.13 10.22
C GLU A 40 9.52 -6.85 10.38
N PHE A 41 9.36 -6.38 11.62
CA PHE A 41 8.45 -5.28 11.98
C PHE A 41 8.72 -3.99 11.20
N GLU A 42 9.98 -3.66 10.96
CA GLU A 42 10.40 -2.47 10.22
C GLU A 42 9.99 -2.59 8.74
N VAL A 43 10.25 -3.74 8.11
CA VAL A 43 9.87 -4.01 6.71
C VAL A 43 8.35 -4.01 6.54
N MET A 44 7.63 -4.66 7.47
CA MET A 44 6.17 -4.61 7.53
C MET A 44 5.67 -3.16 7.55
N GLY A 45 6.28 -2.30 8.36
CA GLY A 45 5.95 -0.88 8.45
C GLY A 45 6.22 -0.13 7.14
N ASP A 46 7.37 -0.35 6.51
CA ASP A 46 7.77 0.34 5.28
C ASP A 46 6.88 -0.01 4.08
N LEU A 47 6.28 -1.20 4.07
CA LEU A 47 5.35 -1.65 3.03
C LEU A 47 3.94 -1.07 3.18
N LEU A 48 3.62 -0.46 4.34
CA LEU A 48 2.34 0.21 4.58
C LEU A 48 2.43 1.71 4.27
N SER A 49 1.39 2.24 3.60
CA SER A 49 1.27 3.68 3.39
C SER A 49 0.99 4.42 4.71
N GLU A 50 1.29 5.73 4.74
CA GLU A 50 1.01 6.57 5.92
C GLU A 50 -0.49 6.70 6.22
N ASP A 51 -1.33 6.61 5.20
CA ASP A 51 -2.80 6.61 5.29
C ASP A 51 -3.40 5.20 5.38
N TYR A 52 -2.58 4.17 5.64
CA TYR A 52 -3.06 2.80 5.76
C TYR A 52 -4.12 2.66 6.86
N ILE A 53 -5.22 2.00 6.48
CA ILE A 53 -6.28 1.55 7.37
C ILE A 53 -6.48 0.05 7.15
N GLY A 54 -6.12 -0.76 8.14
CA GLY A 54 -6.49 -2.16 8.20
C GLY A 54 -7.91 -2.29 8.76
N ILE A 55 -8.78 -3.04 8.08
CA ILE A 55 -10.17 -3.25 8.51
C ILE A 55 -10.31 -4.68 9.01
N GLY A 56 -10.76 -4.83 10.26
CA GLY A 56 -11.07 -6.12 10.85
C GLY A 56 -12.45 -6.65 10.41
N PRO A 57 -12.77 -7.92 10.71
CA PRO A 57 -14.06 -8.51 10.36
C PRO A 57 -15.24 -7.92 11.15
N SER A 58 -14.97 -7.25 12.27
CA SER A 58 -15.98 -6.65 13.14
C SER A 58 -16.35 -5.23 12.69
N VAL A 59 -17.60 -4.84 12.92
CA VAL A 59 -18.06 -3.48 12.60
C VAL A 59 -17.29 -2.44 13.42
N GLY A 60 -16.69 -1.48 12.72
CA GLY A 60 -15.90 -0.40 13.33
C GLY A 60 -14.48 -0.79 13.72
N ASP A 61 -14.07 -2.04 13.48
CA ASP A 61 -12.71 -2.50 13.75
C ASP A 61 -11.77 -1.97 12.66
N SER A 62 -10.89 -1.06 13.06
CA SER A 62 -9.89 -0.48 12.17
C SER A 62 -8.59 -0.20 12.90
N VAL A 63 -7.49 -0.28 12.16
CA VAL A 63 -6.14 -0.08 12.69
C VAL A 63 -5.31 0.77 11.73
N THR A 64 -4.57 1.73 12.27
CA THR A 64 -3.63 2.56 11.49
C THR A 64 -2.28 1.84 11.33
N LYS A 65 -1.42 2.30 10.41
CA LYS A 65 -0.05 1.77 10.25
C LYS A 65 0.71 1.68 11.58
N LYS A 66 0.72 2.79 12.33
CA LYS A 66 1.40 2.88 13.63
C LYS A 66 0.88 1.84 14.61
N SER A 67 -0.44 1.71 14.73
CA SER A 67 -1.07 0.75 15.64
C SER A 67 -0.87 -0.69 15.16
N ALA A 68 -0.89 -0.96 13.86
CA ALA A 68 -0.69 -2.31 13.31
C ALA A 68 0.69 -2.86 13.67
N VAL A 69 1.75 -2.08 13.42
CA VAL A 69 3.14 -2.47 13.74
C VAL A 69 3.34 -2.60 15.26
N ALA A 70 2.84 -1.64 16.04
CA ALA A 70 2.99 -1.65 17.49
C ALA A 70 2.25 -2.84 18.14
N ASN A 71 1.01 -3.10 17.71
CA ASN A 71 0.21 -4.21 18.22
C ASN A 71 0.83 -5.54 17.83
N TRP A 72 1.32 -5.69 16.59
CA TRP A 72 1.98 -6.93 16.18
C TRP A 72 3.24 -7.21 17.00
N LYS A 73 4.10 -6.21 17.17
CA LYS A 73 5.30 -6.30 18.01
C LYS A 73 4.98 -6.63 19.47
N GLN A 74 3.88 -6.11 19.99
CA GLN A 74 3.43 -6.43 21.35
C GLN A 74 2.89 -7.86 21.44
N ASN A 75 2.00 -8.24 20.52
CA ASN A 75 1.36 -9.56 20.50
C ASN A 75 2.38 -10.69 20.41
N VAL A 76 3.38 -10.57 19.53
CA VAL A 76 4.46 -11.56 19.39
C VAL A 76 5.28 -11.69 20.67
N LYS A 77 5.38 -10.65 21.50
CA LYS A 77 6.13 -10.71 22.77
C LYS A 77 5.32 -11.26 23.93
N THR A 78 4.00 -11.18 23.87
CA THR A 78 3.14 -11.46 25.03
C THR A 78 2.16 -12.61 24.84
N LEU A 79 1.84 -12.97 23.60
CA LEU A 79 0.81 -13.96 23.27
C LEU A 79 1.37 -15.18 22.55
N TYR A 80 2.57 -15.09 21.99
CA TYR A 80 3.28 -16.13 21.25
C TYR A 80 4.70 -16.28 21.81
#